data_AF-A0A955DI60-F1
#
_entry.id   AF-A0A955DI60-F1
#
_cell.length_a   1.000
_cell.length_b   1.000
_cell.length_c   1.000
_cell.angle_alpha   90.00
_cell.angle_beta   90.00
_cell.angle_gamma   90.00
#
_symmetry.space_group_name_H-M   'P 1'
#
loop_
_entity.id
_entity.type
_entity.pdbx_description
1 polymer ?
#
loop_
_entity_poly.entity_id
_entity_poly.type
_entity_poly.pdbx_seq_one_letter_code
_entity_poly.pdbx_strand_id
1 'polypeptide(L)'
;MAGSRTDVMMDDGLAVALAASATLKQCAQVLREVKPAAYAKPSQALGGGTIGQHVRHSLDHFVAALSTVDGHIDYDTRDRGTKIEADPNEAMSLIEHLVAQLDTKTTEDLCAPVTVHVMLSGDGQRAMLTSTLGRELWFASHHAIHHHAMIGAIAKELAIPVAPDFGKAPSTIEFECRTAEH
;
A
#
# COMPACT_ATOMS: atom_id res chain seq x y z
N MET A 1 -3.20 8.59 45.46
CA MET A 1 -2.88 7.61 44.40
C MET A 1 -3.97 7.67 43.35
N ALA A 2 -3.75 8.43 42.29
CA ALA A 2 -4.49 8.35 41.04
C ALA A 2 -3.46 8.63 39.96
N GLY A 3 -3.01 7.56 39.28
CA GLY A 3 -2.03 7.67 38.21
C GLY A 3 -2.66 8.40 37.03
N SER A 4 -2.07 9.54 36.67
CA SER A 4 -2.27 10.16 35.38
C SER A 4 -1.80 9.18 34.31
N ARG A 5 -2.74 8.56 33.58
CA ARG A 5 -2.44 8.05 32.25
C ARG A 5 -2.27 9.28 31.36
N THR A 6 -1.03 9.65 31.08
CA THR A 6 -0.73 10.46 29.91
C THR A 6 -1.13 9.63 28.69
N ASP A 7 -2.32 9.89 28.15
CA ASP A 7 -2.60 9.62 26.74
C ASP A 7 -1.58 10.45 25.96
N VAL A 8 -0.49 9.81 25.56
CA VAL A 8 0.40 10.38 24.57
C VAL A 8 -0.41 10.33 23.28
N MET A 9 -1.05 11.45 22.91
CA MET A 9 -1.69 11.55 21.61
C MET A 9 -0.64 11.18 20.57
N MET A 10 -0.93 10.13 19.80
CA MET A 10 -0.04 9.68 18.75
C MET A 10 0.07 10.78 17.69
N ASP A 11 1.30 11.13 17.32
CA ASP A 11 1.55 12.09 16.24
C ASP A 11 0.92 11.58 14.93
N ASP A 12 0.19 12.46 14.23
CA ASP A 12 -0.57 12.12 13.02
C ASP A 12 0.35 11.53 11.92
N GLY A 13 1.57 12.05 11.80
CA GLY A 13 2.58 11.52 10.90
C GLY A 13 2.89 10.06 11.22
N LEU A 14 3.29 9.80 12.48
CA LEU A 14 3.58 8.43 12.94
C LEU A 14 2.37 7.49 12.79
N ALA A 15 1.14 7.98 13.00
CA ALA A 15 -0.07 7.20 12.76
C ALA A 15 -0.20 6.78 11.28
N VAL A 16 0.14 7.66 10.35
CA VAL A 16 0.19 7.33 8.91
C VAL A 16 1.27 6.28 8.61
N ALA A 17 2.47 6.40 9.18
CA ALA A 17 3.53 5.42 8.99
C ALA A 17 3.11 4.01 9.49
N LEU A 18 2.46 3.94 10.67
CA LEU A 18 1.91 2.68 11.17
C LEU A 18 0.82 2.11 10.25
N ALA A 19 -0.08 2.96 9.73
CA ALA A 19 -1.13 2.54 8.81
C ALA A 19 -0.54 2.01 7.49
N ALA A 20 0.51 2.64 6.97
CA ALA A 20 1.26 2.16 5.81
C ALA A 20 1.89 0.77 6.07
N SER A 21 2.58 0.62 7.21
CA SER A 21 3.15 -0.68 7.63
C SER A 21 2.07 -1.75 7.77
N ALA A 22 0.91 -1.43 8.34
CA ALA A 22 -0.21 -2.36 8.48
C ALA A 22 -0.77 -2.79 7.11
N THR A 23 -0.93 -1.84 6.18
CA THR A 23 -1.40 -2.10 4.81
C THR A 23 -0.45 -3.07 4.08
N LEU A 24 0.86 -2.84 4.17
CA LEU A 24 1.87 -3.73 3.61
C LEU A 24 1.84 -5.13 4.25
N LYS A 25 1.71 -5.21 5.58
CA LYS A 25 1.63 -6.48 6.33
C LYS A 25 0.38 -7.29 5.97
N GLN A 26 -0.76 -6.64 5.73
CA GLN A 26 -1.98 -7.30 5.23
C GLN A 26 -1.75 -7.92 3.85
N CYS A 27 -1.05 -7.21 2.95
CA CYS A 27 -0.66 -7.75 1.65
C CYS A 27 0.18 -9.02 1.84
N ALA A 28 1.25 -8.95 2.64
CA ALA A 28 2.12 -10.09 2.90
C ALA A 28 1.36 -11.29 3.51
N GLN A 29 0.35 -11.07 4.35
CA GLN A 29 -0.48 -12.14 4.88
C GLN A 29 -1.21 -12.91 3.77
N VAL A 30 -1.76 -12.20 2.77
CA VAL A 30 -2.39 -12.85 1.61
C VAL A 30 -1.34 -13.60 0.79
N LEU A 31 -0.16 -13.01 0.56
CA LEU A 31 0.88 -13.63 -0.26
C LEU A 31 1.37 -14.98 0.28
N ARG A 32 1.32 -15.20 1.59
CA ARG A 32 1.67 -16.51 2.20
C ARG A 32 0.74 -17.64 1.75
N GLU A 33 -0.50 -17.33 1.39
CA GLU A 33 -1.50 -18.30 0.91
C GLU A 33 -1.44 -18.49 -0.61
N VAL A 34 -0.72 -17.63 -1.34
CA VAL A 34 -0.70 -17.61 -2.81
C VAL A 34 0.48 -18.42 -3.33
N LYS A 35 0.19 -19.52 -4.03
CA LYS A 35 1.21 -20.28 -4.77
C LYS A 35 1.72 -19.48 -5.98
N PRO A 36 2.99 -19.61 -6.39
CA PRO A 36 3.55 -18.87 -7.53
C PRO A 36 2.72 -18.99 -8.83
N ALA A 37 2.19 -20.18 -9.13
CA ALA A 37 1.34 -20.39 -10.31
C ALA A 37 0.03 -19.58 -10.27
N ALA A 38 -0.54 -19.36 -9.08
CA ALA A 38 -1.75 -18.55 -8.91
C ALA A 38 -1.43 -17.05 -8.89
N TYR A 39 -0.27 -16.68 -8.34
CA TYR A 39 0.22 -15.29 -8.26
C TYR A 39 0.30 -14.62 -9.64
N ALA A 40 0.84 -15.35 -10.62
CA ALA A 40 1.01 -14.89 -12.00
C ALA A 40 -0.16 -15.27 -12.93
N LYS A 41 -1.24 -15.86 -12.41
CA LYS A 41 -2.37 -16.30 -13.24
C LYS A 41 -3.24 -15.10 -13.64
N PRO A 42 -3.50 -14.88 -14.95
CA PRO A 42 -4.42 -13.85 -15.40
C PRO A 42 -5.86 -14.11 -14.92
N SER A 43 -6.49 -13.09 -14.35
CA SER A 43 -7.90 -13.11 -13.97
C SER A 43 -8.81 -13.04 -15.19
N GLN A 44 -9.85 -13.87 -15.19
CA GLN A 44 -10.92 -13.81 -16.18
C GLN A 44 -11.88 -12.64 -15.92
N ALA A 45 -12.05 -12.26 -14.66
CA ALA A 45 -12.96 -11.19 -14.26
C ALA A 45 -12.36 -9.77 -14.43
N LEU A 46 -11.05 -9.62 -14.30
CA LEU A 46 -10.37 -8.30 -14.29
C LEU A 46 -9.42 -8.10 -15.49
N GLY A 47 -9.91 -8.37 -16.70
CA GLY A 47 -9.21 -7.99 -17.94
C GLY A 47 -7.80 -8.57 -18.09
N GLY A 48 -7.52 -9.72 -17.49
CA GLY A 48 -6.22 -10.39 -17.54
C GLY A 48 -5.18 -9.90 -16.51
N GLY A 49 -5.54 -9.00 -15.60
CA GLY A 49 -4.68 -8.62 -14.48
C GLY A 49 -4.36 -9.81 -13.57
N THR A 50 -3.15 -9.84 -12.99
CA THR A 50 -2.72 -10.87 -12.04
C THR A 50 -2.59 -10.31 -10.62
N ILE A 51 -2.60 -11.19 -9.60
CA ILE A 51 -2.28 -10.79 -8.22
C ILE A 51 -0.91 -10.10 -8.19
N GLY A 52 0.09 -10.68 -8.85
CA GLY A 52 1.44 -10.13 -8.86
C GLY A 52 1.55 -8.74 -9.50
N GLN A 53 0.82 -8.47 -10.58
CA GLN A 53 0.80 -7.15 -11.20
C GLN A 53 0.19 -6.08 -10.29
N HIS A 54 -0.87 -6.41 -9.54
CA HIS A 54 -1.47 -5.49 -8.58
C HIS A 54 -0.58 -5.28 -7.35
N VAL A 55 0.04 -6.33 -6.84
CA VAL A 55 1.01 -6.24 -5.73
C VAL A 55 2.19 -5.37 -6.12
N ARG A 56 2.84 -5.67 -7.24
CA ARG A 56 3.96 -4.88 -7.76
C ARG A 56 3.56 -3.42 -7.93
N HIS A 57 2.40 -3.12 -8.50
CA HIS A 57 1.93 -1.74 -8.64
C HIS A 57 1.77 -1.01 -7.31
N SER A 58 1.21 -1.66 -6.30
CA SER A 58 1.10 -1.10 -4.95
C SER A 58 2.48 -0.84 -4.36
N LEU A 59 3.40 -1.79 -4.47
CA LEU A 59 4.76 -1.67 -3.93
C LEU A 59 5.56 -0.57 -4.65
N ASP A 60 5.38 -0.38 -5.95
CA ASP A 60 6.01 0.70 -6.72
C ASP A 60 5.72 2.07 -6.07
N HIS A 61 4.50 2.30 -5.53
CA HIS A 61 4.14 3.56 -4.87
C HIS A 61 4.89 3.76 -3.55
N PHE A 62 5.01 2.70 -2.75
CA PHE A 62 5.77 2.77 -1.51
C PHE A 62 7.26 2.96 -1.77
N VAL A 63 7.82 2.27 -2.78
CA VAL A 63 9.21 2.45 -3.20
C VAL A 63 9.45 3.90 -3.65
N ALA A 64 8.59 4.44 -4.52
CA ALA A 64 8.69 5.81 -4.99
C ALA A 64 8.64 6.82 -3.84
N ALA A 65 7.78 6.62 -2.85
CA ALA A 65 7.66 7.50 -1.69
C ALA A 65 8.81 7.36 -0.68
N LEU A 66 9.37 6.16 -0.49
CA LEU A 66 10.41 5.91 0.53
C LEU A 66 11.84 6.06 0.01
N SER A 67 12.05 5.91 -1.30
CA SER A 67 13.37 5.97 -1.95
C SER A 67 13.56 7.25 -2.76
N THR A 68 12.96 8.36 -2.32
CA THR A 68 13.02 9.65 -3.02
C THR A 68 14.46 10.13 -3.19
N VAL A 69 14.76 10.79 -4.31
CA VAL A 69 16.02 11.50 -4.53
C VAL A 69 15.71 12.99 -4.47
N ASP A 70 16.39 13.71 -3.58
CA ASP A 70 16.19 15.15 -3.36
C ASP A 70 14.72 15.57 -3.09
N GLY A 71 13.93 14.68 -2.48
CA GLY A 71 12.52 14.91 -2.16
C GLY A 71 11.58 14.84 -3.37
N HIS A 72 12.02 14.26 -4.49
CA HIS A 72 11.18 14.04 -5.67
C HIS A 72 10.57 12.63 -5.69
N ILE A 73 9.27 12.57 -5.99
CA ILE A 73 8.50 11.32 -6.12
C ILE A 73 7.89 11.28 -7.53
N ASP A 74 8.03 10.15 -8.22
CA ASP A 74 7.41 9.88 -9.52
C ASP A 74 6.73 8.50 -9.46
N TYR A 75 5.40 8.49 -9.49
CA TYR A 75 4.61 7.26 -9.44
C TYR A 75 4.38 6.60 -10.81
N ASP A 76 4.67 7.34 -11.88
CA ASP A 76 4.41 6.91 -13.25
C ASP A 76 5.59 6.14 -13.85
N THR A 77 6.77 6.25 -13.22
CA THR A 77 7.93 5.41 -13.53
C THR A 77 7.68 3.99 -13.07
N ARG A 78 7.49 3.06 -14.03
CA ARG A 78 7.12 1.68 -13.75
C ARG A 78 8.01 0.71 -14.51
N ASP A 79 8.74 -0.10 -13.76
CA ASP A 79 9.40 -1.26 -14.31
C ASP A 79 8.39 -2.42 -14.43
N ARG A 80 8.18 -2.88 -15.66
CA ARG A 80 7.26 -4.00 -15.98
C ARG A 80 8.07 -5.27 -16.23
N GLY A 81 7.47 -6.44 -16.00
CA GLY A 81 8.16 -7.72 -16.15
C GLY A 81 9.20 -7.97 -15.06
N THR A 82 9.09 -7.30 -13.91
CA THR A 82 10.01 -7.49 -12.79
C THR A 82 9.74 -8.83 -12.09
N LYS A 83 10.74 -9.32 -11.36
CA LYS A 83 10.55 -10.54 -10.55
C LYS A 83 9.43 -10.39 -9.52
N ILE A 84 9.18 -9.17 -9.04
CA ILE A 84 8.13 -8.87 -8.07
C ILE A 84 6.75 -9.29 -8.59
N GLU A 85 6.43 -9.12 -9.88
CA GLU A 85 5.11 -9.53 -10.40
C GLU A 85 4.99 -11.02 -10.75
N ALA A 86 6.08 -11.78 -10.66
CA ALA A 86 6.14 -13.21 -11.00
C ALA A 86 6.39 -14.12 -9.79
N ASP A 87 7.09 -13.64 -8.76
CA ASP A 87 7.45 -14.42 -7.56
C ASP A 87 6.92 -13.73 -6.29
N PRO A 88 5.97 -14.35 -5.56
CA PRO A 88 5.45 -13.79 -4.32
C PRO A 88 6.52 -13.65 -3.23
N ASN A 89 7.61 -14.43 -3.26
CA ASN A 89 8.69 -14.31 -2.27
C ASN A 89 9.48 -13.01 -2.46
N GLU A 90 9.77 -12.62 -3.69
CA GLU A 90 10.42 -11.35 -4.00
C GLU A 90 9.56 -10.17 -3.53
N ALA A 91 8.23 -10.25 -3.75
CA ALA A 91 7.29 -9.27 -3.23
C ALA A 91 7.25 -9.23 -1.70
N MET A 92 7.27 -10.38 -1.01
CA MET A 92 7.33 -10.44 0.45
C MET A 92 8.62 -9.83 1.01
N SER A 93 9.78 -10.12 0.41
CA SER A 93 11.05 -9.51 0.82
C SER A 93 11.05 -7.99 0.64
N LEU A 94 10.46 -7.49 -0.46
CA LEU A 94 10.30 -6.04 -0.64
C LEU A 94 9.36 -5.44 0.40
N ILE A 95 8.24 -6.10 0.73
CA ILE A 95 7.34 -5.67 1.79
C ILE A 95 8.07 -5.58 3.14
N GLU A 96 8.84 -6.59 3.51
CA GLU A 96 9.63 -6.60 4.75
C GLU A 96 10.62 -5.43 4.80
N HIS A 97 11.29 -5.16 3.69
CA HIS A 97 12.21 -4.03 3.56
C HIS A 97 11.49 -2.67 3.72
N LEU A 98 10.36 -2.48 3.05
CA LEU A 98 9.57 -1.24 3.12
C LEU A 98 9.01 -1.01 4.53
N VAL A 99 8.53 -2.07 5.18
CA VAL A 99 8.09 -2.01 6.59
C VAL A 99 9.24 -1.59 7.50
N ALA A 100 10.43 -2.17 7.32
CA ALA A 100 11.59 -1.79 8.11
C ALA A 100 11.97 -0.31 7.91
N GLN A 101 11.84 0.23 6.70
CA GLN A 101 12.04 1.66 6.45
C GLN A 101 11.00 2.53 7.16
N LEU A 102 9.72 2.15 7.10
CA LEU A 102 8.62 2.86 7.76
C LEU A 102 8.80 2.89 9.28
N ASP A 103 9.25 1.79 9.87
CA ASP A 103 9.47 1.66 11.32
C ASP A 103 10.61 2.57 11.82
N THR A 104 11.46 3.09 10.92
CA THR A 104 12.53 4.06 11.26
C THR A 104 12.13 5.52 11.08
N LYS A 105 10.96 5.82 10.51
CA LYS A 105 10.57 7.20 10.21
C LYS A 105 10.22 7.97 11.48
N THR A 106 10.69 9.20 11.52
CA THR A 106 10.36 10.18 12.56
C THR A 106 9.23 11.10 12.10
N THR A 107 8.62 11.82 13.04
CA THR A 107 7.67 12.89 12.72
C THR A 107 8.28 13.94 11.79
N GLU A 108 9.56 14.29 11.98
CA GLU A 108 10.25 15.25 11.12
C GLU A 108 10.35 14.74 9.68
N ASP A 109 10.72 13.48 9.47
CA ASP A 109 10.75 12.86 8.15
C ASP A 109 9.39 12.92 7.47
N LEU A 110 8.32 12.64 8.22
CA LEU A 110 6.95 12.56 7.71
C LEU A 110 6.37 13.94 7.38
N CYS A 111 6.82 14.99 8.08
CA CYS A 111 6.49 16.37 7.77
C CYS A 111 7.35 16.97 6.63
N ALA A 112 8.43 16.29 6.22
CA ALA A 112 9.34 16.81 5.20
C ALA A 112 8.60 17.09 3.88
N PRO A 113 8.81 18.26 3.26
CA PRO A 113 8.19 18.60 1.99
C PRO A 113 8.75 17.73 0.86
N VAL A 114 7.88 17.33 -0.05
CA VAL A 114 8.23 16.56 -1.26
C VAL A 114 7.58 17.18 -2.48
N THR A 115 8.13 16.89 -3.65
CA THR A 115 7.59 17.29 -4.95
C THR A 115 7.21 16.06 -5.75
N VAL A 116 5.92 15.91 -6.04
CA VAL A 116 5.38 14.79 -6.80
C VAL A 116 5.25 15.16 -8.26
N HIS A 117 5.83 14.34 -9.13
CA HIS A 117 5.65 14.40 -10.58
C HIS A 117 4.50 13.47 -10.96
N VAL A 118 3.52 14.03 -11.66
CA VAL A 118 2.34 13.28 -12.09
C VAL A 118 2.08 13.48 -13.58
N MET A 119 1.78 12.40 -14.27
CA MET A 119 1.22 12.39 -15.61
C MET A 119 -0.28 12.67 -15.52
N LEU A 120 -0.71 13.78 -16.12
CA LEU A 120 -2.11 14.22 -16.09
C LEU A 120 -2.98 13.51 -17.12
N SER A 121 -2.36 13.09 -18.23
CA SER A 121 -3.07 12.46 -19.35
C SER A 121 -2.15 11.58 -20.18
N GLY A 122 -2.75 10.62 -20.91
CA GLY A 122 -2.03 9.64 -21.72
C GLY A 122 -1.33 10.20 -22.96
N ASP A 123 -1.47 11.49 -23.24
CA ASP A 123 -0.70 12.24 -24.24
C ASP A 123 0.65 12.76 -23.70
N GLY A 124 0.96 12.49 -22.44
CA GLY A 124 2.25 12.80 -21.82
C GLY A 124 2.30 14.15 -21.10
N GLN A 125 1.18 14.85 -20.92
CA GLN A 125 1.15 16.06 -20.08
C GLN A 125 1.53 15.73 -18.64
N ARG A 126 2.34 16.59 -18.02
CA ARG A 126 2.86 16.41 -16.66
C ARG A 126 2.66 17.66 -15.81
N ALA A 127 2.50 17.45 -14.51
CA ALA A 127 2.53 18.51 -13.50
C ALA A 127 3.44 18.13 -12.32
N MET A 128 3.88 19.17 -11.61
CA MET A 128 4.61 19.05 -10.35
C MET A 128 3.73 19.58 -9.23
N LEU A 129 3.56 18.80 -8.18
CA LEU A 129 2.71 19.12 -7.02
C LEU A 129 3.55 19.12 -5.74
N THR A 130 3.34 20.10 -4.88
CA THR A 130 3.94 20.14 -3.54
C THR A 130 3.15 19.28 -2.57
N SER A 131 3.85 18.56 -1.70
CA SER A 131 3.24 17.68 -0.70
C SER A 131 4.17 17.47 0.51
N THR A 132 3.83 16.53 1.40
CA THR A 132 4.69 15.99 2.45
C THR A 132 4.85 14.48 2.32
N LEU A 133 5.94 13.91 2.85
CA LEU A 133 6.15 12.46 2.85
C LEU A 133 4.99 11.71 3.50
N GLY A 134 4.49 12.19 4.63
CA GLY A 134 3.34 11.61 5.33
C GLY A 134 2.09 11.55 4.44
N ARG A 135 1.75 12.64 3.73
CA ARG A 135 0.61 12.62 2.80
C ARG A 135 0.81 11.60 1.69
N GLU A 136 2.01 11.51 1.12
CA GLU A 136 2.32 10.55 0.06
C GLU A 136 2.26 9.09 0.54
N LEU A 137 2.67 8.81 1.77
CA LEU A 137 2.52 7.47 2.38
C LEU A 137 1.05 7.12 2.65
N TRP A 138 0.23 8.10 3.05
CA TRP A 138 -1.22 7.91 3.12
C TRP A 138 -1.81 7.61 1.74
N PHE A 139 -1.40 8.36 0.70
CA PHE A 139 -1.85 8.14 -0.67
C PHE A 139 -1.46 6.75 -1.18
N ALA A 140 -0.20 6.33 -0.98
CA ALA A 140 0.27 5.00 -1.33
C ALA A 140 -0.53 3.89 -0.62
N SER A 141 -0.89 4.10 0.65
CA SER A 141 -1.72 3.17 1.42
C SER A 141 -3.14 3.09 0.88
N HIS A 142 -3.78 4.23 0.62
CA HIS A 142 -5.12 4.30 0.04
C HIS A 142 -5.17 3.64 -1.36
N HIS A 143 -4.16 3.91 -2.19
CA HIS A 143 -4.01 3.28 -3.51
C HIS A 143 -3.77 1.77 -3.41
N ALA A 144 -2.96 1.32 -2.44
CA ALA A 144 -2.74 -0.10 -2.19
C ALA A 144 -4.03 -0.80 -1.73
N ILE A 145 -4.86 -0.18 -0.89
CA ILE A 145 -6.16 -0.72 -0.47
C ILE A 145 -7.09 -0.92 -1.67
N HIS A 146 -7.11 0.02 -2.62
CA HIS A 146 -7.85 -0.14 -3.87
C HIS A 146 -7.37 -1.39 -4.65
N HIS A 147 -6.06 -1.60 -4.75
CA HIS A 147 -5.52 -2.82 -5.37
C HIS A 147 -5.71 -4.07 -4.54
N HIS A 148 -5.76 -3.99 -3.21
CA HIS A 148 -6.13 -5.10 -2.35
C HIS A 148 -7.56 -5.55 -2.62
N ALA A 149 -8.50 -4.64 -2.94
CA ALA A 149 -9.85 -5.03 -3.37
C ALA A 149 -9.83 -5.83 -4.68
N MET A 150 -9.01 -5.41 -5.65
CA MET A 150 -8.80 -6.16 -6.90
C MET A 150 -8.17 -7.53 -6.64
N ILE A 151 -7.11 -7.58 -5.82
CA ILE A 151 -6.46 -8.83 -5.40
C ILE A 151 -7.46 -9.75 -4.70
N GLY A 152 -8.32 -9.22 -3.82
CA GLY A 152 -9.36 -9.99 -3.15
C GLY A 152 -10.38 -10.60 -4.13
N ALA A 153 -10.76 -9.86 -5.18
CA ALA A 153 -11.61 -10.38 -6.24
C ALA A 153 -10.94 -11.52 -7.03
N ILE A 154 -9.66 -11.36 -7.39
CA ILE A 154 -8.89 -12.41 -8.08
C ILE A 154 -8.68 -13.62 -7.16
N ALA A 155 -8.35 -13.40 -5.89
CA ALA A 155 -8.19 -14.46 -4.91
C ALA A 155 -9.47 -15.28 -4.78
N LYS A 156 -10.64 -14.63 -4.75
CA LYS A 156 -11.95 -15.30 -4.77
C LYS A 156 -12.17 -16.10 -6.04
N GLU A 157 -11.84 -15.57 -7.22
CA GLU A 157 -11.88 -16.31 -8.50
C GLU A 157 -11.02 -17.58 -8.44
N LEU A 158 -9.87 -17.51 -7.77
CA LEU A 158 -8.91 -18.61 -7.67
C LEU A 158 -9.11 -19.49 -6.42
N ALA A 159 -10.19 -19.31 -5.66
CA ALA A 159 -10.48 -20.00 -4.41
C ALA A 159 -9.35 -19.92 -3.36
N ILE A 160 -8.66 -18.77 -3.30
CA ILE A 160 -7.62 -18.45 -2.31
C ILE A 160 -8.30 -17.72 -1.15
N PRO A 161 -8.11 -18.17 0.10
CA PRO A 161 -8.68 -17.50 1.27
C PRO A 161 -8.04 -16.12 1.48
N VAL A 162 -8.87 -15.14 1.83
CA VAL A 162 -8.43 -13.80 2.24
C VAL A 162 -9.22 -13.38 3.48
N ALA A 163 -8.64 -12.49 4.30
CA ALA A 163 -9.35 -11.95 5.46
C ALA A 163 -10.61 -11.19 5.02
N PRO A 164 -11.71 -11.21 5.80
CA PRO A 164 -12.97 -10.55 5.44
C PRO A 164 -12.84 -9.05 5.12
N ASP A 165 -11.90 -8.38 5.78
CA ASP A 165 -11.70 -6.92 5.64
C ASP A 165 -10.57 -6.56 4.67
N PHE A 166 -9.95 -7.55 4.01
CA PHE A 166 -8.88 -7.30 3.06
C PHE A 166 -9.39 -6.50 1.85
N GLY A 167 -8.77 -5.34 1.60
CA GLY A 167 -9.17 -4.44 0.52
C GLY A 167 -10.39 -3.57 0.83
N LYS A 168 -10.91 -3.58 2.06
CA LYS A 168 -11.91 -2.62 2.49
C LYS A 168 -11.26 -1.32 2.95
N ALA A 169 -11.91 -0.19 2.66
CA ALA A 169 -11.49 1.10 3.18
C ALA A 169 -11.69 1.15 4.72
N PRO A 170 -10.81 1.82 5.49
CA PRO A 170 -10.97 1.94 6.93
C PRO A 170 -12.31 2.54 7.36
N SER A 171 -12.84 3.50 6.59
CA SER A 171 -14.16 4.11 6.84
C SER A 171 -15.31 3.12 6.65
N THR A 172 -15.18 2.15 5.75
CA THR A 172 -16.16 1.08 5.56
C THR A 172 -16.15 0.12 6.75
N ILE A 173 -14.96 -0.27 7.21
CA ILE A 173 -14.80 -1.14 8.39
C ILE A 173 -15.38 -0.46 9.63
N GLU A 174 -15.08 0.83 9.83
CA GLU A 174 -15.60 1.61 10.95
C GLU A 174 -17.14 1.67 10.94
N PHE A 175 -17.73 1.90 9.76
CA PHE A 175 -19.18 1.91 9.60
C PHE A 175 -19.80 0.53 9.94
N GLU A 176 -19.26 -0.55 9.40
CA GLU A 176 -19.74 -1.93 9.65
C GLU A 176 -19.67 -2.28 11.15
N CYS A 177 -18.56 -1.96 11.83
CA CYS A 177 -18.40 -2.18 13.26
C CYS A 177 -19.47 -1.45 14.09
N ARG A 178 -19.70 -0.15 13.82
CA ARG A 178 -20.74 0.61 14.53
C ARG A 178 -22.15 0.05 14.29
N THR A 179 -22.43 -0.45 13.10
CA THR A 179 -23.75 -1.02 12.79
C THR A 179 -23.96 -2.41 13.41
N ALA A 180 -22.89 -3.15 13.70
CA ALA A 180 -22.97 -4.47 14.32
C ALA A 180 -23.18 -4.41 15.85
N GLU A 181 -22.96 -3.25 16.47
CA GLU A 181 -23.17 -3.00 17.90
C GLU A 181 -24.63 -2.61 18.25
N HIS A 182 -25.49 -2.45 17.24
CA HIS A 182 -26.91 -2.08 17.35
C HIS A 182 -27.83 -3.20 16.84
#